data_AF-A0A956TL42-F1
#
_entry.id   AF-A0A956TL42-F1
#
_cell.length_a   1.000
_cell.length_b   1.000
_cell.length_c   1.000
_cell.angle_alpha   90.00
_cell.angle_beta   90.00
_cell.angle_gamma   90.00
#
_symmetry.space_group_name_H-M   'P 1'
#
loop_
_entity.id
_entity.type
_entity.pdbx_description
1 polymer ?
#
loop_
_entity_poly.entity_id
_entity_poly.type
_entity_poly.pdbx_seq_one_letter_code
_entity_poly.pdbx_strand_id
1 'polypeptide(L)'
;MSKSPQSGDRIPVVQVSSPVARSNPKTRLSISRADLDWAKGEGLIRDDQVDRLWQALSARQAGNQRFDMAHLFWYAGAGLVILAMTVFMGLIATSAGALLATALVYMAGFAGSGYFLSNHRGLRTPGGLLTTLAVVTTPVAVLAAMQLTGNVSMSLGNQLFVEIATIVAGLVALQVVRFPFITAPIYAALWLMSLTLMDSSLINSGWGSNQPLYVTMVFGAAICALSFVIDRRTAEDYSFWGYFFGLISLWGAWTFLDKGGEMGDFFYMVSSVFLMLISVAIQRRIFLVVGAAGTVGYLIHLSWDLFQNSLAFPFVLTGIGLLVIYLGVTYHKHRASIDSRVLAMLPGSFARRFNDDR
;
A
#
# COMPACT_ATOMS: atom_id res chain seq x y z
N MET A 1 46.22 4.00 18.93
CA MET A 1 45.12 4.93 18.59
C MET A 1 44.80 4.79 17.11
N SER A 2 43.80 3.95 16.80
CA SER A 2 43.35 3.62 15.44
C SER A 2 42.19 4.54 15.07
N LYS A 3 42.29 5.25 13.94
CA LYS A 3 41.17 5.99 13.33
C LYS A 3 40.46 5.07 12.33
N SER A 4 39.15 4.92 12.49
CA SER A 4 38.23 4.21 11.61
C SER A 4 38.22 4.75 10.17
N PRO A 5 37.99 3.93 9.14
CA PRO A 5 37.64 4.41 7.80
C PRO A 5 36.17 4.80 7.73
N GLN A 6 35.90 5.98 7.16
CA GLN A 6 34.58 6.55 6.95
C GLN A 6 33.86 5.90 5.75
N SER A 7 32.56 5.67 5.95
CA SER A 7 31.45 5.93 5.02
C SER A 7 31.62 5.53 3.54
N GLY A 8 30.99 4.42 3.17
CA GLY A 8 30.84 3.97 1.78
C GLY A 8 30.27 5.04 0.85
N ASP A 9 30.98 5.23 -0.25
CA ASP A 9 30.71 6.17 -1.34
C ASP A 9 29.40 5.79 -2.03
N ARG A 10 28.33 6.55 -1.77
CA ARG A 10 27.04 6.37 -2.46
C ARG A 10 27.19 6.97 -3.85
N ILE A 11 27.41 6.11 -4.86
CA ILE A 11 27.43 6.51 -6.27
C ILE A 11 26.12 7.25 -6.58
N PRO A 12 26.17 8.55 -6.93
CA PRO A 12 24.98 9.29 -7.31
C PRO A 12 24.42 8.70 -8.61
N VAL A 13 23.11 8.44 -8.66
CA VAL A 13 22.43 7.85 -9.83
C VAL A 13 21.36 8.81 -10.34
N VAL A 14 21.42 9.15 -11.62
CA VAL A 14 20.50 10.06 -12.28
C VAL A 14 19.32 9.36 -12.92
N GLN A 15 18.11 9.58 -12.42
CA GLN A 15 16.90 9.08 -13.07
C GLN A 15 16.50 9.99 -14.24
N VAL A 16 16.53 9.44 -15.45
CA VAL A 16 16.11 10.13 -16.68
C VAL A 16 14.77 9.54 -17.15
N SER A 17 13.76 10.39 -17.23
CA SER A 17 12.47 10.07 -17.82
C SER A 17 12.44 10.53 -19.28
N SER A 18 12.24 9.62 -20.23
CA SER A 18 12.14 9.97 -21.66
C SER A 18 10.83 10.70 -21.98
N PRO A 19 10.84 11.86 -22.66
CA PRO A 19 9.62 12.59 -23.03
C PRO A 19 8.83 11.93 -24.17
N VAL A 20 9.37 10.90 -24.82
CA VAL A 20 8.72 10.19 -25.94
C VAL A 20 7.72 9.12 -25.44
N ALA A 21 7.76 8.73 -24.17
CA ALA A 21 6.86 7.72 -23.62
C ALA A 21 5.54 8.34 -23.12
N ARG A 22 4.66 8.74 -24.04
CA ARG A 22 3.26 9.06 -23.71
C ARG A 22 2.40 7.83 -23.38
N SER A 23 2.97 6.62 -23.28
CA SER A 23 2.19 5.39 -23.09
C SER A 23 2.63 4.46 -21.96
N ASN A 24 3.74 4.68 -21.25
CA ASN A 24 4.05 3.82 -20.09
C ASN A 24 4.84 4.57 -18.98
N PRO A 25 4.24 4.86 -17.82
CA PRO A 25 4.89 5.61 -16.74
C PRO A 25 5.93 4.80 -15.93
N LYS A 26 6.27 3.56 -16.34
CA LYS A 26 7.13 2.63 -15.58
C LYS A 26 8.59 2.52 -16.04
N THR A 27 8.97 2.99 -17.22
CA THR A 27 10.38 2.89 -17.67
C THR A 27 11.19 4.09 -17.20
N ARG A 28 11.66 4.05 -15.95
CA ARG A 28 12.68 5.00 -15.46
C ARG A 28 14.06 4.43 -15.72
N LEU A 29 14.76 4.97 -16.72
CA LEU A 29 16.17 4.67 -16.92
C LEU A 29 16.98 5.42 -15.86
N SER A 30 17.78 4.69 -15.08
CA SER A 30 18.61 5.25 -14.02
C SER A 30 20.06 5.25 -14.51
N ILE A 31 20.56 6.41 -14.93
CA ILE A 31 21.89 6.63 -15.48
C ILE A 31 22.85 6.98 -14.35
N SER A 32 23.78 6.10 -14.03
CA SER A 32 24.87 6.34 -13.09
C SER A 32 26.07 7.00 -13.80
N ARG A 33 27.01 7.53 -13.01
CA ARG A 33 28.27 8.05 -13.57
C ARG A 33 29.05 6.95 -14.31
N ALA A 34 29.01 5.73 -13.79
CA ALA A 34 29.63 4.56 -14.41
C ALA A 34 29.04 4.24 -15.79
N ASP A 35 27.76 4.52 -16.03
CA ASP A 35 27.15 4.33 -17.35
C ASP A 35 27.68 5.36 -18.38
N LEU A 36 28.01 6.57 -17.94
CA LEU A 36 28.66 7.56 -18.80
C LEU A 36 30.13 7.22 -19.06
N ASP A 37 30.83 6.69 -18.05
CA ASP A 37 32.21 6.23 -18.22
C ASP A 37 32.28 4.96 -19.12
N TRP A 38 31.25 4.10 -19.06
CA TRP A 38 31.07 3.01 -20.02
C TRP A 38 30.81 3.53 -21.44
N ALA A 39 29.90 4.50 -21.61
CA ALA A 39 29.61 5.10 -22.92
C ALA A 39 30.83 5.81 -23.53
N LYS A 40 31.70 6.38 -22.68
CA LYS A 40 33.02 6.89 -23.05
C LYS A 40 33.92 5.75 -23.57
N GLY A 41 33.98 4.63 -22.86
CA GLY A 41 34.77 3.45 -23.26
C GLY A 41 34.35 2.86 -24.62
N GLU A 42 33.06 2.94 -24.96
CA GLU A 42 32.51 2.54 -26.26
C GLU A 42 32.67 3.61 -27.36
N GLY A 43 33.27 4.77 -27.05
CA GLY A 43 33.46 5.86 -28.01
C GLY A 43 32.17 6.58 -28.42
N LEU A 44 31.07 6.38 -27.68
CA LEU A 44 29.77 7.00 -27.96
C LEU A 44 29.74 8.49 -27.56
N ILE A 45 30.57 8.88 -26.60
CA ILE A 45 30.72 10.26 -26.11
C ILE A 45 32.20 10.60 -25.87
N ARG A 46 32.57 11.87 -26.04
CA ARG A 46 33.96 12.33 -25.87
C ARG A 46 34.30 12.61 -24.41
N ASP A 47 35.58 12.47 -24.06
CA ASP A 47 36.13 12.67 -22.71
C ASP A 47 35.69 13.99 -22.05
N ASP A 48 35.68 15.08 -22.81
CA ASP A 48 35.33 16.42 -22.35
C ASP A 48 33.82 16.62 -22.10
N GLN A 49 32.99 15.70 -22.59
CA GLN A 49 31.53 15.76 -22.50
C GLN A 49 30.97 15.04 -21.28
N VAL A 50 31.69 14.05 -20.74
CA VAL A 50 31.22 13.23 -19.61
C VAL A 50 30.95 14.10 -18.38
N ASP A 51 31.90 14.97 -18.00
CA ASP A 51 31.75 15.84 -16.84
C ASP A 51 30.67 16.90 -17.00
N ARG A 52 30.60 17.51 -18.19
CA ARG A 52 29.57 18.51 -18.51
C ARG A 52 28.17 17.91 -18.49
N LEU A 53 28.01 16.73 -19.07
CA LEU A 53 26.73 16.02 -19.09
C LEU A 53 26.33 15.56 -17.68
N TRP A 54 27.28 15.06 -16.90
CA TRP A 54 27.04 14.67 -15.52
C TRP A 54 26.61 15.85 -14.64
N GLN A 55 27.28 16.99 -14.76
CA GLN A 55 26.90 18.21 -14.04
C GLN A 55 25.52 18.71 -14.46
N ALA A 56 25.21 18.71 -15.77
CA ALA A 56 23.91 19.13 -16.28
C ALA A 56 22.76 18.19 -15.83
N LEU A 57 22.98 16.88 -15.87
CA LEU A 57 22.03 15.87 -15.41
C LEU A 57 21.82 15.93 -13.90
N SER A 58 22.91 16.11 -13.14
CA SER A 58 22.87 16.27 -11.68
C SER A 58 22.16 17.56 -11.28
N ALA A 59 22.41 18.67 -11.97
CA ALA A 59 21.70 19.93 -11.73
C ALA A 59 20.20 19.83 -12.07
N ARG A 60 19.86 19.15 -13.17
CA ARG A 60 18.48 18.88 -13.57
C ARG A 60 17.76 17.99 -12.55
N GLN A 61 18.43 17.00 -12.00
CA GLN A 61 17.86 16.11 -10.99
C GLN A 61 17.83 16.76 -9.59
N ALA A 62 18.78 17.62 -9.23
CA ALA A 62 18.72 18.38 -7.98
C ALA A 62 17.49 19.30 -7.91
N GLY A 63 17.02 19.78 -9.07
CA GLY A 63 15.72 20.47 -9.18
C GLY A 63 14.49 19.56 -9.05
N ASN A 64 14.65 18.24 -9.25
CA ASN A 64 13.56 17.26 -9.39
C ASN A 64 13.51 16.23 -8.24
N GLN A 65 14.60 16.03 -7.50
CA GLN A 65 14.72 15.17 -6.32
C GLN A 65 14.68 16.00 -5.04
N ARG A 66 13.63 16.79 -4.89
CA ARG A 66 13.24 17.18 -3.55
C ARG A 66 12.48 16.00 -2.96
N PHE A 67 13.11 15.28 -2.02
CA PHE A 67 12.37 14.83 -0.84
C PHE A 67 11.81 16.11 -0.22
N ASP A 68 10.67 16.52 -0.75
CA ASP A 68 10.18 17.86 -0.58
C ASP A 68 9.61 17.93 0.81
N MET A 69 10.29 18.67 1.71
CA MET A 69 9.81 18.90 3.06
C MET A 69 8.34 19.35 3.04
N ALA A 70 7.92 20.06 1.98
CA ALA A 70 6.51 20.40 1.74
C ALA A 70 5.60 19.17 1.64
N HIS A 71 5.99 18.12 0.90
CA HIS A 71 5.22 16.87 0.84
C HIS A 71 5.12 16.22 2.22
N LEU A 72 6.23 16.16 2.97
CA LEU A 72 6.20 15.64 4.34
C LEU A 72 5.25 16.44 5.23
N PHE A 73 5.31 17.78 5.17
CA PHE A 73 4.41 18.66 5.93
C PHE A 73 2.94 18.48 5.54
N TRP A 74 2.63 18.30 4.26
CA TRP A 74 1.25 18.09 3.82
C TRP A 74 0.68 16.77 4.35
N TYR A 75 1.42 15.67 4.24
CA TYR A 75 0.97 14.37 4.75
C TYR A 75 0.96 14.32 6.29
N ALA A 76 1.96 14.91 6.95
CA ALA A 76 1.99 15.01 8.42
C ALA A 76 0.82 15.87 8.94
N GLY A 77 0.54 17.00 8.29
CA GLY A 77 -0.59 17.86 8.60
C GLY A 77 -1.93 17.14 8.40
N ALA A 78 -2.11 16.45 7.27
CA ALA A 78 -3.31 15.65 7.05
C ALA A 78 -3.48 14.54 8.10
N GLY A 79 -2.40 13.83 8.46
CA GLY A 79 -2.41 12.83 9.52
C GLY A 79 -2.79 13.42 10.89
N LEU A 80 -2.27 14.60 11.23
CA LEU A 80 -2.61 15.30 12.46
C LEU A 80 -4.08 15.73 12.50
N VAL A 81 -4.65 16.18 11.37
CA VAL A 81 -6.08 16.48 11.26
C VAL A 81 -6.92 15.22 11.45
N ILE A 82 -6.58 14.11 10.78
CA ILE A 82 -7.30 12.83 10.94
C ILE A 82 -7.28 12.42 12.42
N LEU A 83 -6.11 12.42 13.05
CA LEU A 83 -5.97 12.09 14.47
C LEU A 83 -6.82 13.03 15.35
N ALA A 84 -6.78 14.33 15.08
CA ALA A 84 -7.55 15.30 15.83
C ALA A 84 -9.07 15.06 15.72
N MET A 85 -9.53 14.75 14.50
CA MET A 85 -10.95 14.47 14.24
C MET A 85 -11.40 13.15 14.84
N THR A 86 -10.58 12.10 14.77
CA THR A 86 -10.93 10.78 15.32
C THR A 86 -10.93 10.78 16.86
N VAL A 87 -9.97 11.47 17.49
CA VAL A 87 -9.81 11.40 18.96
C VAL A 87 -10.60 12.50 19.68
N PHE A 88 -10.50 13.76 19.25
CA PHE A 88 -10.99 14.88 20.08
C PHE A 88 -12.39 15.36 19.71
N MET A 89 -12.83 15.14 18.47
CA MET A 89 -14.10 15.71 18.00
C MET A 89 -15.30 15.16 18.76
N GLY A 90 -15.28 13.87 19.11
CA GLY A 90 -16.31 13.27 19.97
C GLY A 90 -16.21 13.68 21.44
N LEU A 91 -15.03 14.06 21.92
CA LEU A 91 -14.80 14.43 23.33
C LEU A 91 -15.21 15.88 23.65
N ILE A 92 -15.08 16.78 22.67
CA ILE A 92 -15.31 18.22 22.88
C ILE A 92 -16.76 18.62 22.54
N ALA A 93 -17.49 17.78 21.81
CA ALA A 93 -18.85 18.09 21.40
C ALA A 93 -19.81 18.17 22.59
N THR A 94 -20.39 19.36 22.80
CA THR A 94 -21.37 19.62 23.86
C THR A 94 -22.78 19.11 23.53
N SER A 95 -23.06 18.87 22.24
CA SER A 95 -24.32 18.29 21.77
C SER A 95 -24.15 17.68 20.37
N ALA A 96 -25.06 16.78 19.98
CA ALA A 96 -25.11 16.23 18.63
C ALA A 96 -25.26 17.31 17.55
N GLY A 97 -26.01 18.39 17.84
CA GLY A 97 -26.19 19.53 16.93
C GLY A 97 -24.89 20.31 16.73
N ALA A 98 -24.16 20.58 17.82
CA ALA A 98 -22.84 21.21 17.73
C ALA A 98 -21.85 20.34 16.94
N LEU A 99 -21.83 19.02 17.21
CA LEU A 99 -20.98 18.07 16.48
C LEU A 99 -21.27 18.07 14.98
N LEU A 100 -22.56 18.02 14.60
CA LEU A 100 -22.98 18.05 13.21
C LEU A 100 -22.58 19.37 12.54
N ALA A 101 -22.84 20.51 13.20
CA ALA A 101 -22.46 21.82 12.68
C ALA A 101 -20.95 21.93 12.44
N THR A 102 -20.13 21.50 13.40
CA THR A 102 -18.67 21.50 13.26
C THR A 102 -18.22 20.56 12.14
N ALA A 103 -18.81 19.36 12.02
CA ALA A 103 -18.49 18.42 10.95
C ALA A 103 -18.82 18.98 9.56
N LEU A 104 -19.97 19.64 9.41
CA LEU A 104 -20.38 20.28 8.16
C LEU A 104 -19.47 21.46 7.80
N VAL A 105 -19.06 22.27 8.78
CA VAL A 105 -18.11 23.38 8.55
C VAL A 105 -16.76 22.85 8.09
N TYR A 106 -16.20 21.83 8.76
CA TYR A 106 -14.95 21.21 8.32
C TYR A 106 -15.08 20.57 6.95
N MET A 107 -16.15 19.83 6.70
CA MET A 107 -16.39 19.19 5.40
C MET A 107 -16.50 20.21 4.28
N ALA A 108 -17.25 21.31 4.46
CA ALA A 108 -17.36 22.37 3.48
C ALA A 108 -16.02 23.10 3.26
N GLY A 109 -15.29 23.41 4.35
CA GLY A 109 -13.99 24.05 4.30
C GLY A 109 -12.95 23.21 3.57
N PHE A 110 -12.86 21.91 3.89
CA PHE A 110 -11.95 20.96 3.25
C PHE A 110 -12.33 20.66 1.81
N ALA A 111 -13.61 20.44 1.50
CA ALA A 111 -14.06 20.20 0.14
C ALA A 111 -13.86 21.42 -0.76
N GLY A 112 -14.24 22.61 -0.27
CA GLY A 112 -14.08 23.87 -1.00
C GLY A 112 -12.61 24.23 -1.22
N SER A 113 -11.78 24.13 -0.18
CA SER A 113 -10.33 24.38 -0.29
C SER A 113 -9.65 23.32 -1.17
N GLY A 114 -10.04 22.04 -1.04
CA GLY A 114 -9.53 20.96 -1.86
C GLY A 114 -9.83 21.16 -3.34
N TYR A 115 -11.07 21.52 -3.66
CA TYR A 115 -11.50 21.87 -5.02
C TYR A 115 -10.72 23.08 -5.56
N PHE A 116 -10.62 24.15 -4.77
CA PHE A 116 -9.91 25.37 -5.18
C PHE A 116 -8.42 25.11 -5.45
N LEU A 117 -7.72 24.41 -4.54
CA LEU A 117 -6.30 24.12 -4.69
C LEU A 117 -6.03 23.18 -5.86
N SER A 118 -6.86 22.14 -6.03
CA SER A 118 -6.73 21.17 -7.12
C SER A 118 -7.00 21.82 -8.49
N ASN A 119 -8.15 22.48 -8.64
CA ASN A 119 -8.66 22.86 -9.96
C ASN A 119 -8.24 24.27 -10.40
N HIS A 120 -8.07 25.22 -9.46
CA HIS A 120 -7.71 26.60 -9.80
C HIS A 120 -6.22 26.90 -9.63
N ARG A 121 -5.54 26.25 -8.68
CA ARG A 121 -4.10 26.48 -8.41
C ARG A 121 -3.17 25.39 -8.96
N GLY A 122 -3.72 24.29 -9.50
CA GLY A 122 -2.95 23.17 -10.00
C GLY A 122 -2.19 22.38 -8.94
N LEU A 123 -2.45 22.63 -7.64
CA LEU A 123 -1.80 21.99 -6.51
C LEU A 123 -2.50 20.67 -6.18
N ARG A 124 -2.26 19.65 -7.02
CA ARG A 124 -2.93 18.34 -6.93
C ARG A 124 -2.77 17.65 -5.56
N THR A 125 -1.57 17.65 -5.00
CA THR A 125 -1.27 16.95 -3.72
C THR A 125 -2.04 17.53 -2.53
N PRO A 126 -1.90 18.83 -2.18
CA PRO A 126 -2.65 19.39 -1.05
C PRO A 126 -4.15 19.47 -1.34
N GLY A 127 -4.57 19.70 -2.59
CA GLY A 127 -5.98 19.67 -2.98
C GLY A 127 -6.61 18.30 -2.70
N GLY A 128 -5.97 17.22 -3.16
CA GLY A 128 -6.43 15.86 -2.93
C GLY A 128 -6.41 15.43 -1.45
N LEU A 129 -5.42 15.90 -0.67
CA LEU A 129 -5.37 15.66 0.77
C LEU A 129 -6.54 16.33 1.50
N LEU A 130 -6.83 17.60 1.22
CA LEU A 130 -7.97 18.30 1.81
C LEU A 130 -9.29 17.64 1.40
N THR A 131 -9.46 17.27 0.14
CA THR A 131 -10.65 16.51 -0.29
C THR A 131 -10.76 15.18 0.45
N THR A 132 -9.66 14.48 0.73
CA THR A 132 -9.67 13.25 1.52
C THR A 132 -10.13 13.51 2.96
N LEU A 133 -9.68 14.61 3.58
CA LEU A 133 -10.12 15.01 4.92
C LEU A 133 -11.64 15.28 4.97
N ALA A 134 -12.20 15.87 3.92
CA ALA A 134 -13.65 16.04 3.81
C ALA A 134 -14.39 14.69 3.82
N VAL A 135 -13.88 13.68 3.12
CA VAL A 135 -14.46 12.32 3.11
C VAL A 135 -14.30 11.62 4.47
N VAL A 136 -13.15 11.76 5.12
CA VAL A 136 -12.92 11.22 6.48
C VAL A 136 -13.84 11.87 7.52
N THR A 137 -14.38 13.05 7.25
CA THR A 137 -15.36 13.73 8.11
C THR A 137 -16.77 13.14 7.98
N THR A 138 -17.06 12.37 6.91
CA THR A 138 -18.39 11.84 6.63
C THR A 138 -18.95 10.96 7.77
N PRO A 139 -18.22 9.99 8.35
CA PRO A 139 -18.73 9.21 9.46
C PRO A 139 -19.22 10.07 10.63
N VAL A 140 -18.43 11.09 11.01
CA VAL A 140 -18.76 11.97 12.13
C VAL A 140 -20.03 12.76 11.86
N ALA A 141 -20.17 13.31 10.64
CA ALA A 141 -21.37 14.04 10.24
C ALA A 141 -22.62 13.14 10.25
N VAL A 142 -22.52 11.93 9.70
CA VAL A 142 -23.65 10.99 9.65
C VAL A 142 -24.05 10.55 11.06
N LEU A 143 -23.09 10.22 11.91
CA LEU A 143 -23.33 9.82 13.30
C LEU A 143 -23.99 10.95 14.10
N ALA A 144 -23.52 12.19 13.95
CA ALA A 144 -24.12 13.34 14.62
C ALA A 144 -25.55 13.60 14.15
N ALA A 145 -25.83 13.45 12.85
CA ALA A 145 -27.18 13.57 12.31
C ALA A 145 -28.11 12.47 12.84
N MET A 146 -27.64 11.22 12.92
CA MET A 146 -28.39 10.11 13.51
C MET A 146 -28.77 10.38 14.96
N GLN A 147 -27.84 10.92 15.77
CA GLN A 147 -28.11 11.27 17.16
C GLN A 147 -29.23 12.31 17.29
N LEU A 148 -29.30 13.30 16.41
CA LEU A 148 -30.40 14.29 16.40
C LEU A 148 -31.76 13.68 16.08
N THR A 149 -31.79 12.64 15.24
CA THR A 149 -33.03 11.91 14.92
C THR A 149 -33.43 10.89 15.99
N GLY A 150 -32.69 10.80 17.10
CA GLY A 150 -32.91 9.80 18.16
C GLY A 150 -32.39 8.40 17.82
N ASN A 151 -31.73 8.22 16.67
CA ASN A 151 -31.23 6.94 16.20
C ASN A 151 -29.79 6.69 16.70
N VAL A 152 -29.63 6.57 18.02
CA VAL A 152 -28.31 6.54 18.68
C VAL A 152 -27.70 5.13 18.73
N SER A 153 -28.51 4.08 18.56
CA SER A 153 -28.04 2.70 18.65
C SER A 153 -27.10 2.36 17.50
N MET A 154 -25.96 1.75 17.77
CA MET A 154 -25.09 1.17 16.74
C MET A 154 -25.64 -0.18 16.30
N SER A 155 -26.86 -0.18 15.76
CA SER A 155 -27.42 -1.34 15.08
C SER A 155 -26.66 -1.61 13.78
N LEU A 156 -26.68 -2.87 13.32
CA LEU A 156 -26.10 -3.28 12.03
C LEU A 156 -26.51 -2.33 10.89
N GLY A 157 -27.79 -1.97 10.80
CA GLY A 157 -28.30 -1.08 9.76
C GLY A 157 -27.68 0.33 9.83
N ASN A 158 -27.50 0.86 11.03
CA ASN A 158 -26.90 2.18 11.21
C ASN A 158 -25.40 2.18 10.94
N GLN A 159 -24.66 1.17 11.39
CA GLN A 159 -23.22 1.02 11.10
C GLN A 159 -22.97 0.90 9.59
N LEU A 160 -23.74 0.03 8.90
CA LEU A 160 -23.67 -0.11 7.45
C LEU A 160 -24.02 1.20 6.74
N PHE A 161 -25.00 1.96 7.25
CA PHE A 161 -25.35 3.25 6.65
C PHE A 161 -24.20 4.26 6.74
N VAL A 162 -23.49 4.33 7.87
CA VAL A 162 -22.30 5.20 8.04
C VAL A 162 -21.19 4.81 7.06
N GLU A 163 -20.92 3.51 6.92
CA GLU A 163 -19.90 3.00 6.01
C GLU A 163 -20.27 3.24 4.55
N ILE A 164 -21.51 2.94 4.14
CA ILE A 164 -22.02 3.21 2.80
C ILE A 164 -21.97 4.70 2.48
N ALA A 165 -22.39 5.57 3.41
CA ALA A 165 -22.32 7.01 3.21
C ALA A 165 -20.88 7.49 2.99
N THR A 166 -19.91 6.90 3.67
CA THR A 166 -18.48 7.20 3.51
C THR A 166 -17.94 6.72 2.16
N ILE A 167 -18.33 5.53 1.72
CA ILE A 167 -17.99 5.01 0.37
C ILE A 167 -18.56 5.93 -0.70
N VAL A 168 -19.84 6.30 -0.60
CA VAL A 168 -20.52 7.19 -1.55
C VAL A 168 -19.84 8.56 -1.57
N ALA A 169 -19.54 9.15 -0.41
CA ALA A 169 -18.82 10.42 -0.32
C ALA A 169 -17.44 10.35 -0.98
N GLY A 170 -16.68 9.27 -0.76
CA GLY A 170 -15.39 9.06 -1.40
C GLY A 170 -15.49 8.88 -2.92
N LEU A 171 -16.48 8.15 -3.41
CA LEU A 171 -16.72 7.98 -4.85
C LEU A 171 -17.10 9.31 -5.52
N VAL A 172 -17.95 10.12 -4.88
CA VAL A 172 -18.28 11.47 -5.35
C VAL A 172 -17.03 12.36 -5.34
N ALA A 173 -16.23 12.31 -4.28
CA ALA A 173 -14.98 13.06 -4.18
C ALA A 173 -13.98 12.70 -5.29
N LEU A 174 -13.85 11.43 -5.67
CA LEU A 174 -13.00 10.97 -6.79
C LEU A 174 -13.45 11.51 -8.15
N GLN A 175 -14.75 11.78 -8.33
CA GLN A 175 -15.26 12.39 -9.56
C GLN A 175 -14.83 13.86 -9.68
N VAL A 176 -14.70 14.55 -8.55
CA VAL A 176 -14.33 15.97 -8.49
C VAL A 176 -12.81 16.14 -8.51
N VAL A 177 -12.09 15.41 -7.66
CA VAL A 177 -10.64 15.46 -7.51
C VAL A 177 -10.08 14.05 -7.69
N ARG A 178 -9.39 13.83 -8.82
CA ARG A 178 -8.72 12.55 -9.11
C ARG A 178 -7.41 12.44 -8.34
N PHE A 179 -7.48 11.95 -7.11
CA PHE A 179 -6.32 11.77 -6.25
C PHE A 179 -6.31 10.40 -5.55
N PRO A 180 -5.22 9.61 -5.66
CA PRO A 180 -5.18 8.25 -5.12
C PRO A 180 -5.49 8.11 -3.64
N PHE A 181 -5.10 9.08 -2.80
CA PHE A 181 -5.31 9.00 -1.36
C PHE A 181 -6.79 9.04 -0.95
N ILE A 182 -7.69 9.56 -1.80
CA ILE A 182 -9.14 9.54 -1.56
C ILE A 182 -9.69 8.10 -1.51
N THR A 183 -9.01 7.15 -2.16
CA THR A 183 -9.40 5.73 -2.06
C THR A 183 -9.17 5.14 -0.68
N ALA A 184 -8.30 5.73 0.15
CA ALA A 184 -8.01 5.24 1.49
C ALA A 184 -9.27 5.15 2.38
N PRO A 185 -10.07 6.23 2.59
CA PRO A 185 -11.31 6.14 3.36
C PRO A 185 -12.36 5.22 2.72
N ILE A 186 -12.37 5.06 1.39
CA ILE A 186 -13.30 4.14 0.71
C ILE A 186 -12.99 2.69 1.08
N TYR A 187 -11.74 2.28 0.93
CA TYR A 187 -11.33 0.92 1.28
C TYR A 187 -11.32 0.67 2.78
N ALA A 188 -11.05 1.69 3.59
CA ALA A 188 -11.22 1.62 5.04
C ALA A 188 -12.68 1.35 5.41
N ALA A 189 -13.64 2.06 4.80
CA ALA A 189 -15.06 1.83 5.03
C ALA A 189 -15.51 0.43 4.55
N LEU A 190 -15.00 -0.05 3.42
CA LEU A 190 -15.24 -1.44 2.97
C LEU A 190 -14.67 -2.48 3.95
N TRP A 191 -13.50 -2.22 4.52
CA TRP A 191 -12.93 -3.09 5.55
C TRP A 191 -13.76 -3.05 6.84
N LEU A 192 -14.22 -1.88 7.28
CA LEU A 192 -15.13 -1.74 8.42
C LEU A 192 -16.46 -2.48 8.18
N MET A 193 -17.03 -2.42 6.97
CA MET A 193 -18.20 -3.24 6.62
C MET A 193 -17.99 -4.72 6.88
N SER A 194 -16.78 -5.24 6.63
CA SER A 194 -16.46 -6.64 6.93
C SER A 194 -16.54 -6.95 8.44
N LEU A 195 -16.12 -6.02 9.29
CA LEU A 195 -16.15 -6.15 10.75
C LEU A 195 -17.57 -6.00 11.29
N THR A 196 -18.32 -5.02 10.78
CA THR A 196 -19.73 -4.78 11.09
C THR A 196 -20.60 -5.99 10.76
N LEU A 197 -20.35 -6.64 9.61
CA LEU A 197 -21.02 -7.89 9.26
C LEU A 197 -20.62 -9.04 10.19
N MET A 198 -19.34 -9.12 10.59
CA MET A 198 -18.84 -10.14 11.52
C MET A 198 -19.52 -10.06 12.91
N ASP A 199 -19.75 -8.85 13.43
CA ASP A 199 -20.37 -8.64 14.76
C ASP A 199 -21.89 -8.87 14.75
N SER A 200 -22.49 -9.03 13.56
CA SER A 200 -23.93 -9.20 13.45
C SER A 200 -24.41 -10.57 13.97
N SER A 201 -25.50 -10.54 14.75
CA SER A 201 -26.22 -11.72 15.24
C SER A 201 -26.75 -12.63 14.11
N LEU A 202 -26.81 -12.14 12.87
CA LEU A 202 -27.12 -12.93 11.66
C LEU A 202 -26.09 -14.03 11.44
N ILE A 203 -24.83 -13.75 11.75
CA ILE A 203 -23.71 -14.67 11.55
C ILE A 203 -23.56 -15.58 12.78
N ASN A 204 -23.82 -15.12 14.00
CA ASN A 204 -23.77 -15.96 15.22
C ASN A 204 -24.84 -17.09 15.32
N SER A 205 -25.53 -17.43 14.23
CA SER A 205 -26.65 -18.39 14.18
C SER A 205 -26.26 -19.86 13.95
N GLY A 206 -25.05 -20.28 14.36
CA GLY A 206 -24.77 -21.71 14.61
C GLY A 206 -23.58 -22.37 13.90
N TRP A 207 -22.65 -21.63 13.27
CA TRP A 207 -21.50 -22.22 12.55
C TRP A 207 -20.14 -22.08 13.28
N GLY A 208 -20.16 -22.08 14.62
CA GLY A 208 -18.95 -22.11 15.45
C GLY A 208 -18.22 -20.76 15.60
N SER A 209 -17.20 -20.72 16.47
CA SER A 209 -16.46 -19.49 16.86
C SER A 209 -15.68 -18.83 15.70
N ASN A 210 -15.36 -19.59 14.65
CA ASN A 210 -14.53 -19.13 13.52
C ASN A 210 -15.33 -18.42 12.41
N GLN A 211 -16.65 -18.48 12.43
CA GLN A 211 -17.52 -17.90 11.41
C GLN A 211 -17.24 -16.42 11.06
N PRO A 212 -17.07 -15.50 12.03
CA PRO A 212 -16.74 -14.10 11.72
C PRO A 212 -15.43 -13.95 10.93
N LEU A 213 -14.45 -14.82 11.19
CA LEU A 213 -13.14 -14.79 10.52
C LEU A 213 -13.23 -15.24 9.05
N TYR A 214 -14.09 -16.20 8.72
CA TYR A 214 -14.31 -16.57 7.32
C TYR A 214 -14.93 -15.43 6.52
N VAL A 215 -15.83 -14.65 7.12
CA VAL A 215 -16.49 -13.51 6.47
C VAL A 215 -15.49 -12.42 6.13
N THR A 216 -14.68 -11.99 7.10
CA THR A 216 -13.64 -10.98 6.85
C THR A 216 -12.55 -11.47 5.90
N MET A 217 -12.26 -12.78 5.89
CA MET A 217 -11.34 -13.40 4.92
C MET A 217 -11.88 -13.30 3.49
N VAL A 218 -13.14 -13.70 3.26
CA VAL A 218 -13.77 -13.61 1.93
C VAL A 218 -13.91 -12.15 1.48
N PHE A 219 -14.25 -11.25 2.39
CA PHE A 219 -14.33 -9.82 2.10
C PHE A 219 -12.97 -9.22 1.74
N GLY A 220 -11.92 -9.58 2.48
CA GLY A 220 -10.54 -9.20 2.17
C GLY A 220 -10.09 -9.69 0.79
N ALA A 221 -10.39 -10.95 0.46
CA ALA A 221 -10.13 -11.51 -0.87
C ALA A 221 -10.89 -10.75 -1.97
N ALA A 222 -12.16 -10.42 -1.74
CA ALA A 222 -12.97 -9.64 -2.68
C ALA A 222 -12.41 -8.22 -2.90
N ILE A 223 -11.96 -7.55 -1.84
CA ILE A 223 -11.30 -6.24 -1.94
C ILE A 223 -9.99 -6.35 -2.73
N CYS A 224 -9.17 -7.38 -2.49
CA CYS A 224 -7.95 -7.62 -3.27
C CYS A 224 -8.25 -7.89 -4.76
N ALA A 225 -9.29 -8.68 -5.05
CA ALA A 225 -9.71 -8.96 -6.43
C ALA A 225 -10.21 -7.70 -7.14
N LEU A 226 -11.03 -6.89 -6.46
CA LEU A 226 -11.48 -5.60 -6.98
C LEU A 226 -10.30 -4.67 -7.25
N SER A 227 -9.35 -4.61 -6.31
CA SER A 227 -8.12 -3.81 -6.43
C SER A 227 -7.30 -4.26 -7.63
N PHE A 228 -7.19 -5.58 -7.87
CA PHE A 228 -6.51 -6.13 -9.04
C PHE A 228 -7.18 -5.75 -10.36
N VAL A 229 -8.51 -5.74 -10.41
CA VAL A 229 -9.25 -5.29 -11.61
C VAL A 229 -9.01 -3.80 -11.86
N ILE A 230 -9.02 -2.97 -10.82
CA ILE A 230 -8.75 -1.53 -10.91
C ILE A 230 -7.31 -1.27 -11.35
N ASP A 231 -6.34 -1.99 -10.77
CA ASP A 231 -4.91 -1.90 -11.08
C ASP A 231 -4.61 -2.15 -12.56
N ARG A 232 -5.43 -2.95 -13.24
CA ARG A 232 -5.29 -3.23 -14.67
C ARG A 232 -5.96 -2.20 -15.58
N ARG A 233 -6.85 -1.37 -15.04
CA ARG A 233 -7.64 -0.38 -15.80
C ARG A 233 -7.12 1.05 -15.64
N THR A 234 -6.35 1.35 -14.59
CA THR A 234 -5.89 2.71 -14.29
C THR A 234 -4.37 2.81 -14.24
N ALA A 235 -3.81 3.84 -14.87
CA ALA A 235 -2.36 4.10 -14.86
C ALA A 235 -1.85 4.73 -13.55
N GLU A 236 -2.73 5.39 -12.79
CA GLU A 236 -2.44 5.94 -11.46
C GLU A 236 -2.71 4.91 -10.37
N ASP A 237 -1.99 5.02 -9.24
CA ASP A 237 -1.99 4.01 -8.15
C ASP A 237 -3.21 4.08 -7.22
N TYR A 238 -4.42 3.95 -7.79
CA TYR A 238 -5.68 3.87 -7.04
C TYR A 238 -5.89 2.53 -6.32
N SER A 239 -5.08 1.51 -6.63
CA SER A 239 -5.21 0.14 -6.13
C SER A 239 -4.42 -0.11 -4.83
N PHE A 240 -3.43 0.74 -4.51
CA PHE A 240 -2.57 0.55 -3.33
C PHE A 240 -3.37 0.37 -2.02
N TRP A 241 -4.28 1.30 -1.73
CA TRP A 241 -5.07 1.24 -0.49
C TRP A 241 -6.02 0.04 -0.45
N GLY A 242 -6.53 -0.37 -1.60
CA GLY A 242 -7.36 -1.56 -1.69
C GLY A 242 -6.58 -2.83 -1.39
N TYR A 243 -5.36 -2.97 -1.94
CA TYR A 243 -4.48 -4.07 -1.53
C TYR A 243 -4.12 -3.99 -0.04
N PHE A 244 -3.87 -2.81 0.52
CA PHE A 244 -3.54 -2.64 1.94
C PHE A 244 -4.66 -3.13 2.86
N PHE A 245 -5.87 -2.59 2.71
CA PHE A 245 -7.00 -2.96 3.56
C PHE A 245 -7.49 -4.38 3.28
N GLY A 246 -7.56 -4.80 2.01
CA GLY A 246 -7.96 -6.16 1.64
C GLY A 246 -7.00 -7.21 2.18
N LEU A 247 -5.69 -6.95 2.12
CA LEU A 247 -4.69 -7.91 2.58
C LEU A 247 -4.59 -7.97 4.10
N ILE A 248 -4.75 -6.84 4.82
CA ILE A 248 -4.83 -6.85 6.29
C ILE A 248 -6.09 -7.59 6.75
N SER A 249 -7.22 -7.39 6.08
CA SER A 249 -8.46 -8.14 6.35
C SER A 249 -8.25 -9.63 6.15
N LEU A 250 -7.71 -10.03 4.99
CA LEU A 250 -7.48 -11.42 4.63
C LEU A 250 -6.47 -12.11 5.56
N TRP A 251 -5.28 -11.51 5.70
CA TRP A 251 -4.19 -12.05 6.49
C TRP A 251 -4.48 -12.00 7.99
N GLY A 252 -5.11 -10.92 8.47
CA GLY A 252 -5.54 -10.80 9.86
C GLY A 252 -6.53 -11.89 10.23
N ALA A 253 -7.58 -12.08 9.41
CA ALA A 253 -8.55 -13.15 9.61
C ALA A 253 -7.90 -14.53 9.68
N TRP A 254 -7.00 -14.82 8.73
CA TRP A 254 -6.29 -16.09 8.65
C TRP A 254 -5.33 -16.33 9.82
N THR A 255 -4.72 -15.27 10.37
CA THR A 255 -3.83 -15.36 11.53
C THR A 255 -4.59 -15.79 12.77
N PHE A 256 -5.76 -15.18 13.02
CA PHE A 256 -6.59 -15.44 14.21
C PHE A 256 -7.52 -16.64 14.08
N LEU A 257 -7.66 -17.22 12.88
CA LEU A 257 -8.46 -18.43 12.67
C LEU A 257 -7.91 -19.57 13.53
N ASP A 258 -8.78 -20.24 14.28
CA ASP A 258 -8.44 -21.51 14.90
C ASP A 258 -8.37 -22.58 13.80
N LYS A 259 -7.16 -23.09 13.57
CA LYS A 259 -6.82 -23.93 12.42
C LYS A 259 -6.85 -25.42 12.75
N GLY A 260 -7.26 -25.79 13.97
CA GLY A 260 -7.45 -27.18 14.38
C GLY A 260 -6.16 -27.98 14.56
N GLY A 261 -5.05 -27.32 14.93
CA GLY A 261 -3.75 -27.94 15.24
C GLY A 261 -2.64 -27.66 14.22
N GLU A 262 -1.52 -28.39 14.34
CA GLU A 262 -0.26 -28.16 13.60
C GLU A 262 -0.44 -28.17 12.07
N MET A 263 -1.37 -28.99 11.55
CA MET A 263 -1.68 -29.07 10.13
C MET A 263 -2.19 -27.71 9.60
N GLY A 264 -2.98 -27.02 10.40
CA GLY A 264 -3.51 -25.71 10.07
C GLY A 264 -2.43 -24.62 10.06
N ASP A 265 -1.50 -24.66 11.00
CA ASP A 265 -0.36 -23.73 11.03
C ASP A 265 0.64 -24.00 9.89
N PHE A 266 0.76 -25.26 9.44
CA PHE A 266 1.48 -25.58 8.20
C PHE A 266 0.81 -24.93 6.98
N PHE A 267 -0.52 -25.04 6.82
CA PHE A 267 -1.23 -24.34 5.75
C PHE A 267 -1.12 -22.81 5.85
N TYR A 268 -0.98 -22.28 7.06
CA TYR A 268 -0.68 -20.87 7.28
C TYR A 268 0.71 -20.47 6.74
N MET A 269 1.74 -21.27 6.99
CA MET A 269 3.06 -21.07 6.40
C MET A 269 3.01 -21.13 4.87
N VAL A 270 2.37 -22.17 4.31
CA VAL A 270 2.25 -22.35 2.85
C VAL A 270 1.53 -21.17 2.20
N SER A 271 0.43 -20.71 2.79
CA SER A 271 -0.33 -19.54 2.30
C SER A 271 0.50 -18.25 2.36
N SER A 272 1.30 -18.08 3.41
CA SER A 272 2.21 -16.93 3.57
C SER A 272 3.31 -16.91 2.49
N VAL A 273 3.89 -18.09 2.18
CA VAL A 273 4.84 -18.24 1.08
C VAL A 273 4.17 -18.00 -0.28
N PHE A 274 2.94 -18.48 -0.45
CA PHE A 274 2.15 -18.23 -1.65
C PHE A 274 1.91 -16.73 -1.88
N LEU A 275 1.62 -15.94 -0.83
CA LEU A 275 1.53 -14.48 -0.93
C LEU A 275 2.85 -13.85 -1.39
N MET A 276 4.00 -14.33 -0.91
CA MET A 276 5.30 -13.89 -1.40
C MET A 276 5.51 -14.21 -2.88
N LEU A 277 5.08 -15.37 -3.36
CA LEU A 277 5.17 -15.74 -4.78
C LEU A 277 4.23 -14.89 -5.65
N ILE A 278 2.99 -14.67 -5.20
CA ILE A 278 2.03 -13.78 -5.86
C ILE A 278 2.59 -12.36 -5.96
N SER A 279 3.36 -11.90 -4.98
CA SER A 279 3.95 -10.55 -5.00
C SER A 279 4.81 -10.30 -6.24
N VAL A 280 5.50 -11.33 -6.75
CA VAL A 280 6.32 -11.27 -7.96
C VAL A 280 5.43 -11.17 -9.20
N ALA A 281 4.34 -11.94 -9.25
CA ALA A 281 3.40 -11.93 -10.37
C ALA A 281 2.60 -10.61 -10.48
N ILE A 282 2.20 -10.04 -9.35
CA ILE A 282 1.45 -8.77 -9.29
C ILE A 282 2.40 -7.56 -9.30
N GLN A 283 3.71 -7.75 -9.07
CA GLN A 283 4.72 -6.69 -8.90
C GLN A 283 4.37 -5.69 -7.77
N ARG A 284 3.71 -6.16 -6.71
CA ARG A 284 3.24 -5.32 -5.58
C ARG A 284 3.94 -5.73 -4.29
N ARG A 285 4.74 -4.82 -3.73
CA ARG A 285 5.58 -5.05 -2.54
C ARG A 285 4.79 -5.42 -1.29
N ILE A 286 3.54 -4.98 -1.18
CA ILE A 286 2.73 -5.22 0.02
C ILE A 286 2.44 -6.72 0.25
N PHE A 287 2.25 -7.49 -0.82
CA PHE A 287 2.10 -8.94 -0.74
C PHE A 287 3.36 -9.63 -0.22
N LEU A 288 4.54 -9.14 -0.62
CA LEU A 288 5.81 -9.64 -0.13
C LEU A 288 5.97 -9.37 1.37
N VAL A 289 5.68 -8.15 1.81
CA VAL A 289 5.81 -7.74 3.22
C VAL A 289 4.88 -8.55 4.11
N VAL A 290 3.60 -8.69 3.74
CA VAL A 290 2.64 -9.46 4.53
C VAL A 290 2.96 -10.96 4.51
N GLY A 291 3.31 -11.53 3.35
CA GLY A 291 3.71 -12.94 3.27
C GLY A 291 4.98 -13.25 4.07
N ALA A 292 5.97 -12.33 4.05
CA ALA A 292 7.17 -12.45 4.87
C ALA A 292 6.84 -12.33 6.37
N ALA A 293 6.00 -11.37 6.76
CA ALA A 293 5.54 -11.21 8.14
C ALA A 293 4.80 -12.45 8.63
N GLY A 294 3.95 -13.04 7.80
CA GLY A 294 3.27 -14.30 8.12
C GLY A 294 4.24 -15.46 8.32
N THR A 295 5.22 -15.61 7.43
CA THR A 295 6.24 -16.65 7.53
C THR A 295 7.09 -16.50 8.80
N VAL A 296 7.52 -15.26 9.12
CA VAL A 296 8.25 -14.96 10.36
C VAL A 296 7.40 -15.24 11.59
N GLY A 297 6.12 -14.84 11.58
CA GLY A 297 5.19 -15.11 12.67
C GLY A 297 5.05 -16.60 12.97
N TYR A 298 4.95 -17.44 11.92
CA TYR A 298 4.94 -18.90 12.08
C TYR A 298 6.25 -19.46 12.64
N LEU A 299 7.40 -18.96 12.17
CA LEU A 299 8.71 -19.39 12.70
C LEU A 299 8.90 -19.01 14.17
N ILE A 300 8.37 -17.86 14.59
CA ILE A 300 8.34 -17.46 15.99
C ILE A 300 7.46 -18.44 16.77
N HIS A 301 6.22 -18.70 16.34
CA HIS A 301 5.34 -19.68 16.98
C HIS A 301 6.02 -21.05 17.14
N LEU A 302 6.64 -21.57 16.07
CA LEU A 302 7.40 -22.83 16.08
C LEU A 302 8.56 -22.79 17.10
N SER A 303 9.27 -21.67 17.19
CA SER A 303 10.37 -21.49 18.14
C SER A 303 9.89 -21.54 19.60
N TRP A 304 8.73 -20.96 19.88
CA TRP A 304 8.19 -20.86 21.24
C TRP A 304 7.50 -22.15 21.67
N ASP A 305 6.76 -22.82 20.79
CA ASP A 305 5.93 -23.96 21.23
C ASP A 305 6.62 -25.32 21.04
N LEU A 306 7.44 -25.49 19.99
CA LEU A 306 8.07 -26.77 19.67
C LEU A 306 9.57 -26.84 20.01
N PHE A 307 10.28 -25.71 20.04
CA PHE A 307 11.74 -25.69 20.12
C PHE A 307 12.32 -24.84 21.26
N GLN A 308 11.52 -24.51 22.29
CA GLN A 308 11.92 -23.66 23.42
C GLN A 308 13.27 -24.05 24.06
N ASN A 309 13.61 -25.35 24.07
CA ASN A 309 14.83 -25.89 24.67
C ASN A 309 15.85 -26.45 23.64
N SER A 310 15.66 -26.22 22.34
CA SER A 310 16.52 -26.78 21.29
C SER A 310 17.60 -25.80 20.86
N LEU A 311 18.85 -26.09 21.22
CA LEU A 311 20.01 -25.34 20.72
C LEU A 311 20.23 -25.48 19.21
N ALA A 312 19.70 -26.54 18.58
CA ALA A 312 19.86 -26.80 17.15
C ALA A 312 18.98 -25.90 16.28
N PHE A 313 17.84 -25.43 16.82
CA PHE A 313 16.85 -24.68 16.05
C PHE A 313 17.41 -23.38 15.44
N PRO A 314 18.12 -22.50 16.19
CA PRO A 314 18.76 -21.31 15.61
C PRO A 314 19.77 -21.63 14.50
N PHE A 315 20.52 -22.73 14.61
CA PHE A 315 21.49 -23.14 13.59
C PHE A 315 20.81 -23.63 12.31
N VAL A 316 19.76 -24.46 12.43
CA VAL A 316 18.96 -24.90 11.28
C VAL A 316 18.31 -23.70 10.60
N LEU A 317 17.72 -22.79 11.37
CA LEU A 317 17.09 -21.58 10.84
C LEU A 317 18.09 -20.69 10.10
N THR A 318 19.29 -20.52 10.65
CA THR A 318 20.39 -19.80 9.98
C THR A 318 20.80 -20.50 8.68
N GLY A 319 20.89 -21.84 8.69
CA GLY A 319 21.16 -22.64 7.50
C GLY A 319 20.10 -22.47 6.40
N ILE A 320 18.82 -22.49 6.77
CA ILE A 320 17.71 -22.20 5.85
C ILE A 320 17.83 -20.77 5.31
N GLY A 321 18.12 -19.78 6.16
CA GLY A 321 18.32 -18.39 5.74
C GLY A 321 19.46 -18.24 4.71
N LEU A 322 20.61 -18.87 4.96
CA LEU A 322 21.74 -18.88 4.03
C LEU A 322 21.40 -19.59 2.71
N LEU A 323 20.64 -20.69 2.77
CA LEU A 323 20.16 -21.40 1.59
C LEU A 323 19.25 -20.52 0.73
N VAL A 324 18.32 -19.78 1.35
CA VAL A 324 17.45 -18.83 0.64
C VAL A 324 18.26 -17.71 -0.01
N ILE A 325 19.26 -17.15 0.69
CA ILE A 325 20.17 -16.14 0.13
C ILE A 325 20.94 -16.71 -1.07
N TYR A 326 21.50 -17.92 -0.93
CA TYR A 326 22.23 -18.60 -1.99
C TYR A 326 21.36 -18.84 -3.23
N LEU A 327 20.11 -19.28 -3.04
CA LEU A 327 19.14 -19.43 -4.12
C LEU A 327 18.85 -18.09 -4.80
N GLY A 328 18.70 -17.00 -4.04
CA GLY A 328 18.50 -15.65 -4.57
C GLY A 328 19.68 -15.17 -5.44
N VAL A 329 20.91 -15.39 -4.98
CA VAL A 329 22.13 -15.05 -5.75
C VAL A 329 22.23 -15.91 -7.01
N THR A 330 21.96 -17.21 -6.91
CA THR A 330 22.02 -18.15 -8.04
C THR A 330 20.96 -17.82 -9.09
N TYR A 331 19.75 -17.44 -8.65
CA TYR A 331 18.69 -16.95 -9.51
C TYR A 331 19.10 -15.66 -10.24
N HIS A 332 19.68 -14.69 -9.52
CA HIS A 332 20.17 -13.45 -10.14
C HIS A 332 21.25 -13.73 -11.20
N LYS A 333 22.15 -14.67 -10.94
CA LYS A 333 23.21 -15.08 -11.86
C LYS A 333 22.69 -15.75 -13.14
N HIS A 334 21.59 -16.50 -13.06
CA HIS A 334 20.97 -17.19 -14.20
C HIS A 334 19.81 -16.42 -14.83
N ARG A 335 19.53 -15.20 -14.38
CA ARG A 335 18.36 -14.42 -14.82
C ARG A 335 18.29 -14.27 -16.34
N ALA A 336 19.42 -14.01 -17.01
CA ALA A 336 19.49 -13.95 -18.48
C ALA A 336 19.18 -15.29 -19.20
N SER A 337 19.52 -16.42 -18.58
CA SER A 337 19.26 -17.76 -19.15
C SER A 337 17.86 -18.29 -18.82
N ILE A 338 17.24 -17.82 -17.74
CA ILE A 338 15.86 -18.17 -17.36
C ILE A 338 14.88 -17.34 -18.16
N ASP A 339 15.13 -16.03 -18.33
CA ASP A 339 14.28 -15.13 -19.13
C ASP A 339 14.14 -15.63 -20.57
N SER A 340 15.23 -16.12 -21.18
CA SER A 340 15.20 -16.67 -22.55
C SER A 340 14.42 -17.99 -22.68
N ARG A 341 14.43 -18.86 -21.67
CA ARG A 341 13.66 -20.12 -21.67
C ARG A 341 12.18 -19.91 -21.32
N VAL A 342 11.89 -18.98 -20.43
CA VAL A 342 10.51 -18.61 -20.07
C VAL A 342 9.84 -17.85 -21.21
N LEU A 343 10.55 -16.96 -21.90
CA LEU A 343 10.06 -16.31 -23.13
C LEU A 343 9.83 -17.31 -24.28
N ALA A 344 10.60 -18.40 -24.34
CA ALA A 344 10.41 -19.46 -25.34
C ALA A 344 9.19 -20.36 -25.05
N MET A 345 8.71 -20.41 -23.80
CA MET A 345 7.56 -21.22 -23.38
C MET A 345 6.26 -20.42 -23.22
N LEU A 346 6.31 -19.08 -23.30
CA LEU A 346 5.14 -18.21 -23.15
C LEU A 346 4.44 -17.95 -24.50
N PRO A 347 3.12 -18.15 -24.60
CA PRO A 347 2.33 -17.70 -25.74
C PRO A 347 2.49 -16.19 -25.97
N GLY A 348 2.51 -15.75 -27.23
CA GLY A 348 2.91 -14.39 -27.65
C GLY A 348 2.13 -13.20 -27.07
N SER A 349 1.07 -13.43 -26.29
CA SER A 349 0.34 -12.41 -25.52
C SER A 349 1.05 -12.04 -24.20
N PHE A 350 1.80 -12.95 -23.58
CA PHE A 350 2.59 -12.68 -22.37
C PHE A 350 3.99 -12.13 -22.67
N ALA A 351 4.61 -12.54 -23.78
CA ALA A 351 5.94 -12.08 -24.19
C ALA A 351 5.99 -10.57 -24.49
N ARG A 352 4.91 -10.00 -25.06
CA ARG A 352 4.80 -8.55 -25.30
C ARG A 352 4.86 -7.72 -24.03
N ARG A 353 4.29 -8.24 -22.93
CA ARG A 353 4.22 -7.55 -21.63
C ARG A 353 5.56 -7.55 -20.86
N PHE A 354 6.39 -8.58 -21.05
CA PHE A 354 7.74 -8.64 -20.47
C PHE A 354 8.72 -7.69 -21.18
N ASN A 355 8.45 -7.36 -22.45
CA ASN A 355 9.29 -6.48 -23.25
C ASN A 355 8.93 -5.00 -23.06
N ASP A 356 7.67 -4.68 -22.75
CA ASP A 356 7.20 -3.31 -22.48
C ASP A 356 7.50 -2.80 -21.05
N ASP A 357 7.86 -3.70 -20.12
CA ASP A 357 8.28 -3.38 -18.74
C ASP A 357 9.83 -3.32 -18.58
N ARG A 358 10.59 -3.41 -19.68
CA ARG A 358 12.05 -3.14 -19.70
C ARG A 358 12.36 -1.66 -19.80
#